data_AF-A0A7V9S7F4-F1
#
_entry.id   AF-A0A7V9S7F4-F1
#
_cell.length_a   1.000
_cell.length_b   1.000
_cell.length_c   1.000
_cell.angle_alpha   90.00
_cell.angle_beta   90.00
_cell.angle_gamma   90.00
#
_symmetry.space_group_name_H-M   'P 1'
#
loop_
_entity.id
_entity.type
_entity.pdbx_description
1 polymer ?
#
loop_
_entity_poly.entity_id
_entity_poly.type
_entity_poly.pdbx_seq_one_letter_code
_entity_poly.pdbx_strand_id
1 'polypeptide(L)'
;ILPGASRAESPQQDAANSGLEARAPQSVRRVQHHWAHVAACMAENELTPPLLGVAWDGTGYGGDGTVWGGEFFEVSQNGLTRFAHLRQFRLPGGEAAVKEPRRSALGLLYEIFGQQLWENRKLLGSFDKGELALLRQMLEKKVNAPLTSSAGRLFDAVAALVGLRSYASFEGQAAMELEFTLHSGIEATYSFKLRERRPVVIDWEPAILEIMEDLRADETRGTISAKFHNTLAEMIVAVARKLDLPSVALSGGCFQNRSLTERTIERLSAEGFRPYWHQRIPPNDGGISLGQIFAAMMHERPQAAEIP
;
A
#
# COMPACT_ATOMS: atom_id res chain seq x y z
N ILE A 1 -1.62 -23.07 18.10
CA ILE A 1 -0.36 -22.73 18.80
C ILE A 1 0.46 -21.91 17.81
N LEU A 2 0.39 -20.57 17.96
CA LEU A 2 0.96 -19.57 17.07
C LEU A 2 2.19 -18.96 17.74
N PRO A 3 3.25 -18.67 16.99
CA PRO A 3 3.94 -17.40 17.17
C PRO A 3 4.25 -16.70 15.84
N GLY A 4 4.05 -15.38 15.80
CA GLY A 4 4.59 -14.50 14.75
C GLY A 4 3.55 -13.66 14.00
N ALA A 5 2.83 -12.77 14.70
CA ALA A 5 2.14 -11.63 14.09
C ALA A 5 2.37 -10.40 14.97
N SER A 6 2.79 -9.31 14.33
CA SER A 6 2.85 -7.96 14.89
C SER A 6 1.46 -7.58 15.43
N ARG A 7 1.39 -7.23 16.72
CA ARG A 7 0.15 -6.98 17.46
C ARG A 7 -0.36 -5.56 17.19
N ALA A 8 -1.12 -5.39 16.12
CA ALA A 8 -2.12 -4.33 16.05
C ALA A 8 -3.37 -4.90 15.36
N GLU A 9 -4.49 -4.87 16.08
CA GLU A 9 -5.85 -5.17 15.58
C GLU A 9 -6.31 -6.66 15.53
N SER A 10 -6.36 -7.33 16.69
CA SER A 10 -7.33 -8.43 16.91
C SER A 10 -8.32 -8.06 18.03
N PRO A 11 -9.65 -8.30 17.89
CA PRO A 11 -10.64 -7.89 18.89
C PRO A 11 -10.76 -8.81 20.12
N GLN A 12 -9.97 -9.87 20.25
CA GLN A 12 -10.02 -10.79 21.39
C GLN A 12 -8.63 -11.38 21.66
N GLN A 13 -7.88 -10.82 22.62
CA GLN A 13 -7.10 -11.52 23.68
C GLN A 13 -6.05 -10.62 24.36
N ASP A 14 -6.26 -10.45 25.67
CA ASP A 14 -5.30 -10.45 26.78
C ASP A 14 -4.07 -9.51 26.75
N ALA A 15 -4.33 -8.26 27.14
CA ALA A 15 -3.41 -7.49 27.96
C ALA A 15 -3.77 -7.69 29.46
N ALA A 16 -3.61 -8.90 29.97
CA ALA A 16 -3.81 -9.22 31.38
C ALA A 16 -2.87 -10.35 31.82
N ASN A 17 -1.55 -10.14 31.76
CA ASN A 17 -0.58 -10.84 32.61
C ASN A 17 0.83 -10.28 32.41
N SER A 18 1.06 -9.09 32.96
CA SER A 18 2.39 -8.67 33.41
C SER A 18 2.17 -8.03 34.76
N GLY A 19 2.79 -8.56 35.82
CA GLY A 19 2.62 -8.15 37.21
C GLY A 19 3.04 -6.70 37.45
N LEU A 20 2.15 -5.78 37.11
CA LEU A 20 2.19 -4.37 37.44
C LEU A 20 0.94 -4.09 38.28
N GLU A 21 1.19 -3.55 39.47
CA GLU A 21 0.21 -3.04 40.41
C GLU A 21 -0.93 -2.32 39.69
N ALA A 22 -2.15 -2.52 40.19
CA ALA A 22 -3.41 -2.05 39.63
C ALA A 22 -3.37 -0.54 39.29
N ARG A 23 -2.94 -0.22 38.07
CA ARG A 23 -3.07 1.12 37.50
C ARG A 23 -4.55 1.38 37.28
N ALA A 24 -5.01 2.56 37.70
CA ALA A 24 -6.34 3.06 37.36
C ALA A 24 -6.61 2.87 35.86
N PRO A 25 -7.85 2.60 35.43
CA PRO A 25 -8.15 2.37 34.01
C PRO A 25 -7.74 3.60 33.20
N GLN A 26 -6.60 3.50 32.52
CA GLN A 26 -6.11 4.54 31.61
C GLN A 26 -6.95 4.48 30.34
N SER A 27 -7.40 5.63 29.84
CA SER A 27 -8.13 5.70 28.58
C SER A 27 -7.20 5.28 27.43
N VAL A 28 -7.46 4.12 26.83
CA VAL A 28 -6.71 3.66 25.65
C VAL A 28 -7.34 4.27 24.39
N ARG A 29 -6.56 5.03 23.63
CA ARG A 29 -6.94 5.52 22.30
C ARG A 29 -6.34 4.64 21.22
N ARG A 30 -7.17 4.23 20.25
CA ARG A 30 -6.71 3.47 19.07
C ARG A 30 -6.45 4.45 17.94
N VAL A 31 -5.34 4.27 17.24
CA VAL A 31 -4.96 5.03 16.05
C VAL A 31 -4.87 4.06 14.89
N GLN A 32 -5.51 4.39 13.78
CA GLN A 32 -5.49 3.54 12.59
C GLN A 32 -4.07 3.47 11.99
N HIS A 33 -3.65 2.29 11.53
CA HIS A 33 -2.29 2.00 11.06
C HIS A 33 -1.73 3.01 10.05
N HIS A 34 -2.47 3.28 8.99
CA HIS A 34 -2.02 4.15 7.90
C HIS A 34 -2.05 5.63 8.29
N TRP A 35 -2.98 6.01 9.16
CA TRP A 35 -2.94 7.32 9.80
C TRP A 35 -1.68 7.48 10.66
N ALA A 36 -1.33 6.48 11.46
CA ALA A 36 -0.10 6.53 12.24
C ALA A 36 1.14 6.66 11.35
N HIS A 37 1.20 6.00 10.20
CA HIS A 37 2.25 6.23 9.20
C HIS A 37 2.34 7.69 8.74
N VAL A 38 1.22 8.30 8.31
CA VAL A 38 1.22 9.71 7.88
C VAL A 38 1.59 10.64 9.05
N ALA A 39 1.00 10.43 10.23
CA ALA A 39 1.27 11.21 11.43
C ALA A 39 2.72 11.13 11.88
N ALA A 40 3.40 9.98 11.70
CA ALA A 40 4.83 9.84 12.00
C ALA A 40 5.68 10.73 11.09
N CYS A 41 5.36 10.75 9.78
CA CYS A 41 6.04 11.62 8.81
C CYS A 41 5.80 13.10 9.14
N MET A 42 4.57 13.45 9.52
CA MET A 42 4.22 14.81 9.96
C MET A 42 4.98 15.22 11.22
N ALA A 43 5.06 14.34 12.22
CA ALA A 43 5.74 14.62 13.49
C ALA A 43 7.23 14.89 13.29
N GLU A 44 7.90 14.08 12.46
CA GLU A 44 9.33 14.24 12.20
C GLU A 44 9.64 15.50 11.37
N ASN A 45 8.79 15.83 10.39
CA ASN A 45 8.99 16.97 9.50
C ASN A 45 8.32 18.26 10.02
N GLU A 46 7.82 18.25 11.27
CA GLU A 46 7.14 19.37 11.92
C GLU A 46 5.97 19.95 11.09
N LEU A 47 5.27 19.07 10.38
CA LEU A 47 4.19 19.47 9.47
C LEU A 47 2.90 19.77 10.24
N THR A 48 2.17 20.76 9.71
CA THR A 48 0.82 21.06 10.14
C THR A 48 -0.16 20.91 8.98
N PRO A 49 -1.42 20.53 9.23
CA PRO A 49 -2.44 20.51 8.19
C PRO A 49 -2.67 21.91 7.57
N PRO A 50 -3.13 22.01 6.31
CA PRO A 50 -3.59 20.92 5.46
C PRO A 50 -2.48 20.29 4.59
N LEU A 51 -2.56 18.97 4.36
CA LEU A 51 -1.66 18.24 3.46
C LEU A 51 -2.29 16.96 2.89
N LEU A 52 -1.69 16.45 1.83
CA LEU A 52 -1.96 15.09 1.33
C LEU A 52 -1.04 14.10 2.03
N GLY A 53 -1.58 13.12 2.74
CA GLY A 53 -0.84 11.99 3.28
C GLY A 53 -0.92 10.77 2.34
N VAL A 54 0.21 10.27 1.88
CA VAL A 54 0.31 9.02 1.11
C VAL A 54 0.83 7.93 2.04
N ALA A 55 0.04 6.88 2.24
CA ALA A 55 0.38 5.75 3.10
C ALA A 55 0.39 4.46 2.27
N TRP A 56 1.56 4.12 1.75
CA TRP A 56 1.75 2.94 0.90
C TRP A 56 2.60 1.89 1.61
N ASP A 57 2.03 0.71 1.82
CA ASP A 57 2.56 -0.33 2.69
C ASP A 57 2.17 -1.74 2.20
N GLY A 58 2.72 -2.78 2.84
CA GLY A 58 2.40 -4.18 2.56
C GLY A 58 1.02 -4.58 3.07
N THR A 59 0.74 -4.34 4.34
CA THR A 59 -0.55 -4.67 4.96
C THR A 59 -0.83 -3.75 6.13
N GLY A 60 -2.04 -3.22 6.20
CA GLY A 60 -2.61 -2.72 7.46
C GLY A 60 -4.13 -2.83 7.42
N TYR A 61 -4.74 -3.00 8.58
CA TYR A 61 -6.19 -3.19 8.64
C TYR A 61 -6.91 -1.85 8.39
N GLY A 62 -7.89 -1.90 7.50
CA GLY A 62 -8.73 -0.77 7.14
C GLY A 62 -9.95 -0.64 8.05
N GLY A 63 -10.49 0.57 8.17
CA GLY A 63 -11.73 0.82 8.92
C GLY A 63 -12.98 0.17 8.30
N ASP A 64 -12.88 -0.32 7.05
CA ASP A 64 -13.94 -0.96 6.26
C ASP A 64 -13.82 -2.49 6.22
N GLY A 65 -12.92 -3.09 7.01
CA GLY A 65 -12.69 -4.54 7.01
C GLY A 65 -11.90 -5.04 5.80
N THR A 66 -11.28 -4.15 5.03
CA THR A 66 -10.36 -4.51 3.94
C THR A 66 -8.90 -4.30 4.35
N VAL A 67 -7.98 -4.90 3.61
CA VAL A 67 -6.54 -4.73 3.83
C VAL A 67 -6.06 -3.50 3.05
N TRP A 68 -5.72 -2.44 3.77
CA TRP A 68 -5.18 -1.23 3.20
C TRP A 68 -3.66 -1.34 2.97
N GLY A 69 -3.12 -0.39 2.21
CA GLY A 69 -1.68 -0.29 1.90
C GLY A 69 -1.40 0.51 0.64
N GLY A 70 -2.39 1.17 0.06
CA GLY A 70 -2.25 2.02 -1.13
C GLY A 70 -3.14 3.24 -1.00
N GLU A 71 -3.10 3.88 0.18
CA GLU A 71 -4.07 4.87 0.62
C GLU A 71 -3.56 6.29 0.49
N PHE A 72 -4.51 7.19 0.26
CA PHE A 72 -4.30 8.64 0.23
C PHE A 72 -5.29 9.31 1.17
N PHE A 73 -4.78 10.21 2.00
CA PHE A 73 -5.55 10.89 3.02
C PHE A 73 -5.49 12.40 2.83
N GLU A 74 -6.64 13.05 2.82
CA GLU A 74 -6.72 14.48 3.06
C GLU A 74 -6.60 14.71 4.57
N VAL A 75 -5.52 15.37 4.98
CA VAL A 75 -5.29 15.73 6.38
C VAL A 75 -5.65 17.21 6.53
N SER A 76 -6.64 17.49 7.37
CA SER A 76 -7.12 18.83 7.68
C SER A 76 -6.94 19.14 9.16
N GLN A 77 -7.18 20.39 9.56
CA GLN A 77 -7.20 20.80 10.98
C GLN A 77 -8.28 20.05 11.79
N ASN A 78 -9.34 19.60 11.12
CA ASN A 78 -10.50 18.97 11.74
C ASN A 78 -10.45 17.44 11.72
N GLY A 79 -9.42 16.86 11.13
CA GLY A 79 -9.22 15.42 11.06
C GLY A 79 -8.77 14.93 9.70
N LEU A 80 -8.82 13.61 9.56
CA LEU A 80 -8.32 12.87 8.41
C LEU A 80 -9.47 12.19 7.66
N THR A 81 -9.47 12.33 6.34
CA THR A 81 -10.42 11.66 5.44
C THR A 81 -9.68 10.84 4.41
N ARG A 82 -10.10 9.58 4.20
CA ARG A 82 -9.61 8.75 3.10
C ARG A 82 -10.05 9.36 1.77
N PHE A 83 -9.12 9.98 1.07
CA PHE A 83 -9.37 10.74 -0.16
C PHE A 83 -9.35 9.85 -1.40
N ALA A 84 -8.34 8.99 -1.49
CA ALA A 84 -8.18 8.06 -2.61
C ALA A 84 -7.55 6.73 -2.18
N HIS A 85 -7.66 5.72 -3.02
CA HIS A 85 -6.95 4.44 -2.83
C HIS A 85 -6.71 3.71 -4.15
N LEU A 86 -5.68 2.85 -4.18
CA LEU A 86 -5.48 1.93 -5.30
C LEU A 86 -6.70 1.01 -5.46
N ARG A 87 -7.06 0.69 -6.72
CA ARG A 87 -8.13 -0.26 -7.00
C ARG A 87 -7.91 -1.56 -6.24
N GLN A 88 -8.97 -2.04 -5.60
CA GLN A 88 -8.89 -3.24 -4.80
C GLN A 88 -8.91 -4.51 -5.65
N PHE A 89 -8.22 -5.54 -5.18
CA PHE A 89 -8.29 -6.91 -5.69
C PHE A 89 -8.29 -7.90 -4.53
N ARG A 90 -8.57 -9.18 -4.80
CA ARG A 90 -8.62 -10.22 -3.77
C ARG A 90 -7.25 -10.83 -3.52
N LEU A 91 -6.93 -11.16 -2.27
CA LEU A 91 -5.74 -11.92 -1.89
C LEU A 91 -6.12 -13.36 -1.53
N PRO A 92 -6.14 -14.31 -2.48
CA PRO A 92 -6.52 -15.69 -2.16
C PRO A 92 -5.49 -16.32 -1.22
N GLY A 93 -5.97 -16.76 -0.06
CA GLY A 93 -5.14 -17.27 1.04
C GLY A 93 -4.71 -16.23 2.07
N GLY A 94 -5.13 -14.96 1.94
CA GLY A 94 -4.82 -13.90 2.90
C GLY A 94 -3.32 -13.75 3.13
N GLU A 95 -2.85 -13.99 4.35
CA GLU A 95 -1.43 -13.95 4.74
C GLU A 95 -0.53 -14.85 3.90
N ALA A 96 -1.04 -15.96 3.35
CA ALA A 96 -0.28 -16.82 2.46
C ALA A 96 0.22 -16.05 1.21
N ALA A 97 -0.52 -15.04 0.75
CA ALA A 97 -0.11 -14.23 -0.39
C ALA A 97 1.13 -13.36 -0.13
N VAL A 98 1.48 -13.10 1.14
CA VAL A 98 2.73 -12.41 1.51
C VAL A 98 3.95 -13.30 1.22
N LYS A 99 3.82 -14.61 1.49
CA LYS A 99 4.89 -15.59 1.22
C LYS A 99 4.86 -16.11 -0.21
N GLU A 100 3.74 -15.94 -0.91
CA GLU A 100 3.56 -16.43 -2.27
C GLU A 100 3.07 -15.29 -3.19
N PRO A 101 3.97 -14.39 -3.67
CA PRO A 101 3.64 -13.30 -4.58
C PRO A 101 2.79 -13.71 -5.80
N ARG A 102 2.94 -14.94 -6.29
CA ARG A 102 2.10 -15.52 -7.35
C ARG A 102 0.60 -15.50 -7.02
N ARG A 103 0.22 -15.59 -5.73
CA ARG A 103 -1.19 -15.50 -5.28
C ARG A 103 -1.72 -14.08 -5.39
N SER A 104 -0.90 -13.07 -5.11
CA SER A 104 -1.23 -11.67 -5.37
C SER A 104 -1.45 -11.44 -6.87
N ALA A 105 -0.56 -11.98 -7.72
CA ALA A 105 -0.74 -11.95 -9.18
C ALA A 105 -2.04 -12.65 -9.62
N LEU A 106 -2.36 -13.83 -9.08
CA LEU A 106 -3.58 -14.55 -9.40
C LEU A 106 -4.84 -13.74 -9.04
N GLY A 107 -4.85 -13.17 -7.84
CA GLY A 107 -5.96 -12.35 -7.36
C GLY A 107 -6.14 -11.06 -8.18
N LEU A 108 -5.02 -10.44 -8.55
CA LEU A 108 -4.98 -9.28 -9.43
C LEU A 108 -5.50 -9.61 -10.83
N LEU A 109 -5.06 -10.72 -11.43
CA LEU A 109 -5.52 -11.15 -12.75
C LEU A 109 -7.00 -11.55 -12.73
N TYR A 110 -7.49 -12.14 -11.63
CA TYR A 110 -8.91 -12.49 -11.48
C TYR A 110 -9.78 -11.23 -11.39
N GLU A 111 -9.29 -10.15 -10.80
CA GLU A 111 -9.97 -8.85 -10.77
C GLU A 111 -10.11 -8.24 -12.19
N ILE A 112 -9.13 -8.47 -13.07
CA ILE A 112 -9.17 -7.98 -14.47
C ILE A 112 -10.07 -8.89 -15.33
N PHE A 113 -9.81 -10.20 -15.32
CA PHE A 113 -10.37 -11.13 -16.30
C PHE A 113 -11.57 -11.92 -15.79
N GLY A 114 -11.88 -11.88 -14.49
CA GLY A 114 -12.97 -12.65 -13.90
C GLY A 114 -12.90 -14.14 -14.25
N GLN A 115 -14.01 -14.69 -14.74
CA GLN A 115 -14.14 -16.11 -15.08
C GLN A 115 -13.29 -16.52 -16.28
N GLN A 116 -13.02 -15.59 -17.20
CA GLN A 116 -12.23 -15.83 -18.41
C GLN A 116 -10.76 -16.15 -18.06
N LEU A 117 -10.28 -15.75 -16.87
CA LEU A 117 -8.94 -16.11 -16.40
C LEU A 117 -8.70 -17.62 -16.43
N TRP A 118 -9.72 -18.42 -16.08
CA TRP A 118 -9.60 -19.87 -15.95
C TRP A 118 -9.39 -20.59 -17.29
N GLU A 119 -9.58 -19.92 -18.41
CA GLU A 119 -9.34 -20.45 -19.75
C GLU A 119 -7.88 -20.22 -20.17
N ASN A 120 -7.18 -19.26 -19.56
CA ASN A 120 -5.83 -18.88 -19.92
C ASN A 120 -4.76 -19.71 -19.18
N ARG A 121 -4.40 -20.87 -19.74
CA ARG A 121 -3.40 -21.79 -19.16
C ARG A 121 -2.01 -21.17 -18.99
N LYS A 122 -1.61 -20.20 -19.82
CA LYS A 122 -0.28 -19.57 -19.75
C LYS A 122 -0.13 -18.73 -18.47
N LEU A 123 -1.16 -17.97 -18.10
CA LEU A 123 -1.15 -17.12 -16.89
C LEU A 123 -1.24 -17.92 -15.59
N LEU A 124 -1.68 -19.18 -15.67
CA LEU A 124 -1.87 -20.06 -14.52
C LEU A 124 -0.75 -21.09 -14.36
N GLY A 125 0.29 -21.04 -15.21
CA GLY A 125 1.34 -22.05 -15.29
C GLY A 125 2.19 -22.20 -14.03
N SER A 126 2.16 -21.22 -13.12
CA SER A 126 2.90 -21.25 -11.85
C SER A 126 2.22 -22.09 -10.75
N PHE A 127 1.05 -22.68 -11.01
CA PHE A 127 0.27 -23.43 -10.03
C PHE A 127 -0.05 -24.84 -10.54
N ASP A 128 -0.05 -25.82 -9.64
CA ASP A 128 -0.55 -27.14 -9.98
C ASP A 128 -2.09 -27.19 -10.03
N LYS A 129 -2.64 -28.28 -10.60
CA LYS A 129 -4.09 -28.42 -10.80
C LYS A 129 -4.89 -28.43 -9.49
N GLY A 130 -4.35 -29.04 -8.44
CA GLY A 130 -5.02 -29.15 -7.14
C GLY A 130 -5.06 -27.80 -6.43
N GLU A 131 -3.93 -27.09 -6.45
CA GLU A 131 -3.82 -25.75 -5.91
C GLU A 131 -4.73 -24.77 -6.65
N LEU A 132 -4.76 -24.78 -7.99
CA LEU A 132 -5.65 -23.93 -8.78
C LEU A 132 -7.13 -24.17 -8.46
N ALA A 133 -7.53 -25.44 -8.27
CA ALA A 133 -8.91 -25.75 -7.92
C ALA A 133 -9.33 -25.12 -6.59
N LEU A 134 -8.43 -25.15 -5.59
CA LEU A 134 -8.66 -24.51 -4.29
C LEU A 134 -8.70 -22.98 -4.39
N LEU A 135 -7.71 -22.38 -5.05
CA LEU A 135 -7.62 -20.92 -5.21
C LEU A 135 -8.80 -20.35 -6.01
N ARG A 136 -9.27 -21.09 -7.03
CA ARG A 136 -10.49 -20.77 -7.77
C ARG A 136 -11.70 -20.71 -6.84
N GLN A 137 -11.90 -21.73 -6.00
CA GLN A 137 -13.02 -21.71 -5.05
C GLN A 137 -12.92 -20.54 -4.06
N MET A 138 -11.72 -20.21 -3.57
CA MET A 138 -11.52 -19.06 -2.67
C MET A 138 -11.96 -17.75 -3.33
N LEU A 139 -11.55 -17.53 -4.59
CA LEU A 139 -11.87 -16.31 -5.34
C LEU A 139 -13.35 -16.22 -5.73
N GLU A 140 -13.93 -17.30 -6.23
CA GLU A 140 -15.33 -17.34 -6.67
C GLU A 140 -16.31 -17.24 -5.49
N LYS A 141 -16.05 -17.98 -4.41
CA LYS A 141 -16.89 -17.97 -3.21
C LYS A 141 -16.55 -16.83 -2.24
N LYS A 142 -15.49 -16.07 -2.52
CA LYS A 142 -15.02 -14.95 -1.69
C LYS A 142 -14.64 -15.41 -0.26
N VAL A 143 -14.15 -16.63 -0.12
CA VAL A 143 -13.75 -17.25 1.16
C VAL A 143 -12.24 -17.23 1.28
N ASN A 144 -11.72 -16.79 2.43
CA ASN A 144 -10.27 -16.65 2.66
C ASN A 144 -9.57 -15.85 1.54
N ALA A 145 -10.25 -14.83 1.03
CA ALA A 145 -9.81 -14.00 -0.08
C ALA A 145 -10.17 -12.53 0.21
N PRO A 146 -9.58 -11.92 1.26
CA PRO A 146 -9.87 -10.53 1.63
C PRO A 146 -9.57 -9.59 0.46
N LEU A 147 -10.32 -8.49 0.39
CA LEU A 147 -10.01 -7.39 -0.52
C LEU A 147 -8.82 -6.61 0.02
N THR A 148 -7.94 -6.20 -0.88
CA THR A 148 -6.82 -5.32 -0.57
C THR A 148 -6.67 -4.19 -1.57
N SER A 149 -6.27 -3.02 -1.09
CA SER A 149 -5.76 -1.90 -1.88
C SER A 149 -4.24 -1.73 -1.72
N SER A 150 -3.53 -2.75 -1.23
CA SER A 150 -2.11 -2.67 -0.89
C SER A 150 -1.20 -2.42 -2.11
N ALA A 151 -0.39 -1.37 -2.02
CA ALA A 151 0.70 -1.10 -2.95
C ALA A 151 1.76 -2.19 -2.87
N GLY A 152 2.12 -2.67 -1.67
CA GLY A 152 3.07 -3.77 -1.51
C GLY A 152 2.61 -5.06 -2.18
N ARG A 153 1.32 -5.37 -2.13
CA ARG A 153 0.76 -6.54 -2.84
C ARG A 153 0.68 -6.32 -4.35
N LEU A 154 0.54 -5.08 -4.82
CA LEU A 154 0.65 -4.73 -6.24
C LEU A 154 2.10 -4.94 -6.73
N PHE A 155 3.11 -4.54 -5.96
CA PHE A 155 4.52 -4.87 -6.22
C PHE A 155 4.75 -6.38 -6.32
N ASP A 156 4.26 -7.15 -5.35
CA ASP A 156 4.38 -8.61 -5.33
C ASP A 156 3.73 -9.25 -6.57
N ALA A 157 2.56 -8.76 -6.96
CA ALA A 157 1.85 -9.23 -8.14
C ALA A 157 2.67 -8.97 -9.42
N VAL A 158 3.20 -7.75 -9.60
CA VAL A 158 4.03 -7.42 -10.77
C VAL A 158 5.33 -8.23 -10.78
N ALA A 159 6.02 -8.36 -9.64
CA ALA A 159 7.24 -9.16 -9.51
C ALA A 159 7.01 -10.64 -9.88
N ALA A 160 5.85 -11.21 -9.51
CA ALA A 160 5.47 -12.55 -9.91
C ALA A 160 5.14 -12.65 -11.41
N LEU A 161 4.42 -11.66 -11.97
CA LEU A 161 4.07 -11.62 -13.40
C LEU A 161 5.31 -11.57 -14.30
N VAL A 162 6.33 -10.79 -13.92
CA VAL A 162 7.59 -10.70 -14.69
C VAL A 162 8.54 -11.88 -14.44
N GLY A 163 8.13 -12.83 -13.59
CA GLY A 163 8.88 -14.07 -13.33
C GLY A 163 10.10 -13.88 -12.43
N LEU A 164 10.10 -12.88 -11.54
CA LEU A 164 11.19 -12.68 -10.57
C LEU A 164 11.02 -13.58 -9.34
N ARG A 165 9.81 -13.63 -8.76
CA ARG A 165 9.60 -14.33 -7.48
C ARG A 165 8.20 -14.91 -7.36
N SER A 166 8.12 -16.22 -7.12
CA SER A 166 6.87 -16.93 -6.82
C SER A 166 6.70 -17.22 -5.33
N TYR A 167 7.80 -17.38 -4.60
CA TYR A 167 7.85 -17.67 -3.17
C TYR A 167 8.89 -16.76 -2.51
N ALA A 168 8.49 -16.06 -1.46
CA ALA A 168 9.33 -15.15 -0.70
C ALA A 168 9.76 -15.80 0.63
N SER A 169 11.03 -15.62 1.00
CA SER A 169 11.60 -16.06 2.28
C SER A 169 11.36 -15.05 3.40
N PHE A 170 11.12 -13.79 3.06
CA PHE A 170 10.81 -12.71 3.99
C PHE A 170 9.87 -11.69 3.34
N GLU A 171 9.21 -10.86 4.16
CA GLU A 171 8.27 -9.84 3.68
C GLU A 171 8.99 -8.76 2.86
N GLY A 172 8.42 -8.42 1.70
CA GLY A 172 8.96 -7.38 0.80
C GLY A 172 10.05 -7.87 -0.16
N GLN A 173 10.48 -9.15 -0.10
CA GLN A 173 11.52 -9.68 -0.98
C GLN A 173 11.22 -9.47 -2.47
N ALA A 174 10.00 -9.78 -2.91
CA ALA A 174 9.62 -9.67 -4.32
C ALA A 174 9.62 -8.21 -4.81
N ALA A 175 9.15 -7.28 -3.98
CA ALA A 175 9.22 -5.85 -4.25
C ALA A 175 10.67 -5.34 -4.35
N MET A 176 11.54 -5.76 -3.43
CA MET A 176 12.97 -5.41 -3.45
C MET A 176 13.66 -5.94 -4.71
N GLU A 177 13.40 -7.19 -5.11
CA GLU A 177 13.99 -7.75 -6.33
C GLU A 177 13.51 -7.04 -7.59
N LEU A 178 12.24 -6.62 -7.63
CA LEU A 178 11.73 -5.80 -8.73
C LEU A 178 12.47 -4.46 -8.80
N GLU A 179 12.69 -3.79 -7.67
CA GLU A 179 13.50 -2.57 -7.60
C GLU A 179 14.93 -2.80 -8.13
N PHE A 180 15.62 -3.85 -7.69
CA PHE A 180 17.00 -4.13 -8.12
C PHE A 180 17.15 -4.46 -9.61
N THR A 181 16.07 -4.86 -10.28
CA THR A 181 16.10 -5.16 -11.72
C THR A 181 15.95 -3.92 -12.60
N LEU A 182 15.57 -2.77 -12.02
CA LEU A 182 15.25 -1.54 -12.73
C LEU A 182 16.41 -1.06 -13.61
N HIS A 183 16.11 -0.73 -14.88
CA HIS A 183 17.06 -0.06 -15.77
C HIS A 183 17.01 1.46 -15.61
N SER A 184 18.19 2.09 -15.59
CA SER A 184 18.31 3.56 -15.54
C SER A 184 17.99 4.19 -16.90
N GLY A 185 17.62 5.47 -16.90
CA GLY A 185 17.36 6.25 -18.12
C GLY A 185 16.02 5.97 -18.83
N ILE A 186 15.17 5.12 -18.26
CA ILE A 186 13.81 4.89 -18.75
C ILE A 186 12.84 5.86 -18.07
N GLU A 187 12.29 6.78 -18.85
CA GLU A 187 11.29 7.78 -18.41
C GLU A 187 9.85 7.38 -18.75
N ALA A 188 9.68 6.34 -19.59
CA ALA A 188 8.36 5.88 -20.00
C ALA A 188 7.54 5.39 -18.78
N THR A 189 6.22 5.55 -18.88
CA THR A 189 5.23 5.07 -17.91
C THR A 189 4.26 4.11 -18.59
N TYR A 190 3.43 3.45 -17.81
CA TYR A 190 2.22 2.79 -18.26
C TYR A 190 0.99 3.66 -18.02
N SER A 191 -0.10 3.36 -18.72
CA SER A 191 -1.37 4.06 -18.53
C SER A 191 -2.06 3.67 -17.22
N PHE A 192 -2.83 4.60 -16.64
CA PHE A 192 -3.75 4.33 -15.54
C PHE A 192 -4.93 5.30 -15.59
N LYS A 193 -5.97 5.08 -14.79
CA LYS A 193 -7.15 5.96 -14.75
C LYS A 193 -7.51 6.35 -13.33
N LEU A 194 -7.95 7.58 -13.13
CA LEU A 194 -8.64 7.98 -11.91
C LEU A 194 -10.14 7.80 -12.11
N ARG A 195 -10.78 6.96 -11.28
CA ARG A 195 -12.24 6.81 -11.28
C ARG A 195 -12.83 7.80 -10.28
N GLU A 196 -13.64 8.72 -10.79
CA GLU A 196 -14.33 9.78 -10.07
C GLU A 196 -15.42 9.23 -9.12
N ARG A 197 -14.97 8.60 -8.03
CA ARG A 197 -15.78 8.14 -6.89
C ARG A 197 -15.27 8.81 -5.62
N ARG A 198 -15.99 8.62 -4.51
CA ARG A 198 -15.52 9.04 -3.17
C ARG A 198 -15.46 7.81 -2.25
N PRO A 199 -14.28 7.38 -1.80
CA PRO A 199 -12.94 7.86 -2.19
C PRO A 199 -12.64 7.68 -3.69
N VAL A 200 -11.69 8.45 -4.21
CA VAL A 200 -11.21 8.32 -5.60
C VAL A 200 -10.48 6.99 -5.76
N VAL A 201 -10.68 6.28 -6.87
CA VAL A 201 -10.02 5.00 -7.11
C VAL A 201 -8.97 5.15 -8.21
N ILE A 202 -7.72 4.84 -7.90
CA ILE A 202 -6.64 4.74 -8.86
C ILE A 202 -6.70 3.37 -9.51
N ASP A 203 -7.16 3.31 -10.76
CA ASP A 203 -7.33 2.09 -11.53
C ASP A 203 -6.04 1.74 -12.29
N TRP A 204 -5.33 0.76 -11.74
CA TRP A 204 -4.09 0.22 -12.27
C TRP A 204 -4.29 -0.79 -13.43
N GLU A 205 -5.53 -1.17 -13.77
CA GLU A 205 -5.81 -2.19 -14.79
C GLU A 205 -5.09 -1.92 -16.13
N PRO A 206 -5.11 -0.70 -16.70
CA PRO A 206 -4.42 -0.43 -17.96
C PRO A 206 -2.91 -0.71 -17.86
N ALA A 207 -2.28 -0.38 -16.73
CA ALA A 207 -0.86 -0.62 -16.53
C ALA A 207 -0.53 -2.11 -16.53
N ILE A 208 -1.36 -2.93 -15.90
CA ILE A 208 -1.14 -4.39 -15.90
C ILE A 208 -1.34 -4.98 -17.29
N LEU A 209 -2.34 -4.51 -18.05
CA LEU A 209 -2.55 -4.98 -19.42
C LEU A 209 -1.34 -4.64 -20.31
N GLU A 210 -0.80 -3.44 -20.20
CA GLU A 210 0.41 -3.01 -20.93
C GLU A 210 1.66 -3.78 -20.47
N ILE A 211 1.81 -4.08 -19.17
CA ILE A 211 2.88 -4.97 -18.67
C ILE A 211 2.75 -6.37 -19.32
N MET A 212 1.54 -6.90 -19.47
CA MET A 212 1.32 -8.18 -20.13
C MET A 212 1.62 -8.13 -21.63
N GLU A 213 1.45 -6.98 -22.28
CA GLU A 213 1.84 -6.76 -23.67
C GLU A 213 3.36 -6.72 -23.82
N ASP A 214 4.05 -5.97 -22.96
CA ASP A 214 5.52 -5.93 -22.89
C ASP A 214 6.10 -7.35 -22.69
N LEU A 215 5.50 -8.15 -21.79
CA LEU A 215 5.89 -9.55 -21.57
C LEU A 215 5.66 -10.44 -22.80
N ARG A 216 4.65 -10.17 -23.63
CA ARG A 216 4.43 -10.90 -24.90
C ARG A 216 5.38 -10.45 -26.00
N ALA A 217 5.89 -9.23 -25.91
CA ALA A 217 6.86 -8.66 -26.82
C ALA A 217 8.32 -8.93 -26.40
N ASP A 218 8.54 -9.78 -25.38
CA ASP A 218 9.85 -10.12 -24.81
C ASP A 218 10.64 -8.89 -24.33
N GLU A 219 9.95 -7.84 -23.86
CA GLU A 219 10.58 -6.68 -23.24
C GLU A 219 11.34 -7.08 -21.96
N THR A 220 12.43 -6.36 -21.68
CA THR A 220 13.28 -6.70 -20.53
C THR A 220 12.57 -6.41 -19.22
N ARG A 221 12.81 -7.25 -18.20
CA ARG A 221 12.30 -7.06 -16.85
C ARG A 221 12.69 -5.69 -16.27
N GLY A 222 13.89 -5.21 -16.60
CA GLY A 222 14.37 -3.92 -16.14
C GLY A 222 13.64 -2.72 -16.75
N THR A 223 13.28 -2.80 -18.03
CA THR A 223 12.40 -1.79 -18.67
C THR A 223 11.01 -1.81 -18.03
N ILE A 224 10.42 -3.00 -17.86
CA ILE A 224 9.09 -3.16 -17.23
C ILE A 224 9.10 -2.61 -15.80
N SER A 225 10.13 -2.96 -15.02
CA SER A 225 10.30 -2.45 -13.66
C SER A 225 10.40 -0.93 -13.64
N ALA A 226 11.21 -0.33 -14.52
CA ALA A 226 11.34 1.12 -14.60
C ALA A 226 9.99 1.80 -14.94
N LYS A 227 9.29 1.33 -15.98
CA LYS A 227 7.97 1.83 -16.37
C LYS A 227 6.96 1.71 -15.22
N PHE A 228 6.97 0.59 -14.51
CA PHE A 228 6.08 0.36 -13.36
C PHE A 228 6.36 1.36 -12.22
N HIS A 229 7.62 1.54 -11.81
CA HIS A 229 7.98 2.50 -10.76
C HIS A 229 7.64 3.95 -11.17
N ASN A 230 7.89 4.33 -12.42
CA ASN A 230 7.49 5.63 -12.95
C ASN A 230 5.97 5.82 -12.88
N THR A 231 5.21 4.79 -13.26
CA THR A 231 3.74 4.81 -13.23
C THR A 231 3.22 5.03 -11.81
N LEU A 232 3.83 4.38 -10.82
CA LEU A 232 3.47 4.56 -9.41
C LEU A 232 3.71 5.99 -8.91
N ALA A 233 4.83 6.60 -9.28
CA ALA A 233 5.09 8.01 -8.99
C ALA A 233 4.03 8.91 -9.64
N GLU A 234 3.66 8.64 -10.90
CA GLU A 234 2.61 9.39 -11.60
C GLU A 234 1.22 9.22 -11.00
N MET A 235 0.90 8.04 -10.46
CA MET A 235 -0.34 7.84 -9.72
C MET A 235 -0.42 8.77 -8.51
N ILE A 236 0.69 8.94 -7.77
CA ILE A 236 0.75 9.85 -6.62
C ILE A 236 0.58 11.30 -7.08
N VAL A 237 1.29 11.71 -8.13
CA VAL A 237 1.17 13.07 -8.72
C VAL A 237 -0.26 13.36 -9.18
N ALA A 238 -0.92 12.40 -9.83
CA ALA A 238 -2.28 12.57 -10.30
C ALA A 238 -3.28 12.78 -9.15
N VAL A 239 -3.09 12.09 -8.01
CA VAL A 239 -3.89 12.31 -6.81
C VAL A 239 -3.54 13.65 -6.15
N ALA A 240 -2.26 14.03 -6.11
CA ALA A 240 -1.82 15.33 -5.58
C ALA A 240 -2.44 16.49 -6.35
N ARG A 241 -2.39 16.47 -7.69
CA ARG A 241 -3.05 17.46 -8.56
C ARG A 241 -4.56 17.51 -8.34
N LYS A 242 -5.19 16.38 -8.02
CA LYS A 242 -6.64 16.33 -7.82
C LYS A 242 -7.07 16.94 -6.48
N LEU A 243 -6.29 16.74 -5.42
CA LEU A 243 -6.56 17.31 -4.11
C LEU A 243 -6.04 18.76 -3.98
N ASP A 244 -5.00 19.09 -4.73
CA ASP A 244 -4.38 20.42 -4.86
C ASP A 244 -3.96 21.05 -3.52
N LEU A 245 -3.39 20.22 -2.64
CA LEU A 245 -2.74 20.69 -1.41
C LEU A 245 -1.24 20.79 -1.62
N PRO A 246 -0.59 21.87 -1.17
CA PRO A 246 0.79 22.16 -1.54
C PRO A 246 1.81 21.20 -0.91
N SER A 247 1.45 20.55 0.20
CA SER A 247 2.35 19.65 0.94
C SER A 247 1.89 18.21 0.80
N VAL A 248 2.82 17.30 0.55
CA VAL A 248 2.58 15.86 0.36
C VAL A 248 3.50 15.06 1.28
N ALA A 249 2.96 14.36 2.26
CA ALA A 249 3.72 13.48 3.15
C ALA A 249 3.74 12.04 2.59
N LEU A 250 4.92 11.45 2.41
CA LEU A 250 5.15 10.12 1.87
C LEU A 250 5.57 9.17 3.01
N SER A 251 4.75 8.16 3.30
CA SER A 251 4.95 7.25 4.43
C SER A 251 4.45 5.82 4.15
N GLY A 252 4.87 4.86 4.97
CA GLY A 252 4.61 3.43 4.80
C GLY A 252 5.78 2.68 4.16
N GLY A 253 5.82 1.37 4.38
CA GLY A 253 6.95 0.51 4.02
C GLY A 253 7.34 0.52 2.54
N CYS A 254 6.42 0.86 1.63
CA CYS A 254 6.75 0.96 0.20
C CYS A 254 7.75 2.08 -0.10
N PHE A 255 7.83 3.13 0.73
CA PHE A 255 8.82 4.21 0.55
C PHE A 255 10.22 3.87 1.07
N GLN A 256 10.45 2.63 1.54
CA GLN A 256 11.81 2.08 1.65
C GLN A 256 12.43 1.80 0.27
N ASN A 257 11.61 1.67 -0.78
CA ASN A 257 12.05 1.56 -2.15
C ASN A 257 12.63 2.91 -2.59
N ARG A 258 13.96 2.94 -2.78
CA ARG A 258 14.69 4.15 -3.12
C ARG A 258 14.24 4.71 -4.46
N SER A 259 14.07 3.85 -5.45
CA SER A 259 13.67 4.25 -6.80
C SER A 259 12.29 4.90 -6.82
N LEU A 260 11.32 4.34 -6.11
CA LEU A 260 9.98 4.91 -5.96
C LEU A 260 10.05 6.26 -5.25
N THR A 261 10.77 6.34 -4.14
CA THR A 261 10.86 7.54 -3.31
C THR A 261 11.52 8.70 -4.05
N GLU A 262 12.70 8.50 -4.64
CA GLU A 262 13.43 9.53 -5.39
C GLU A 262 12.58 10.05 -6.58
N ARG A 263 12.01 9.15 -7.40
CA ARG A 263 11.16 9.52 -8.54
C ARG A 263 9.90 10.27 -8.12
N THR A 264 9.25 9.84 -7.03
CA THR A 264 8.06 10.52 -6.52
C THR A 264 8.38 11.93 -6.05
N ILE A 265 9.50 12.11 -5.33
CA ILE A 265 9.96 13.43 -4.87
C ILE A 265 10.25 14.35 -6.06
N GLU A 266 10.99 13.86 -7.05
CA GLU A 266 11.32 14.62 -8.26
C GLU A 266 10.06 15.04 -9.02
N ARG A 267 9.15 14.10 -9.27
CA ARG A 267 7.92 14.37 -10.01
C ARG A 267 6.96 15.30 -9.26
N LEU A 268 6.78 15.13 -7.95
CA LEU A 268 5.97 16.06 -7.15
C LEU A 268 6.56 17.48 -7.16
N SER A 269 7.88 17.60 -7.01
CA SER A 269 8.58 18.89 -7.01
C SER A 269 8.47 19.60 -8.37
N ALA A 270 8.60 18.85 -9.47
CA ALA A 270 8.44 19.38 -10.83
C ALA A 270 7.03 19.93 -11.09
N GLU A 271 6.04 19.42 -10.38
CA GLU A 271 4.63 19.83 -10.45
C GLU A 271 4.27 20.94 -9.44
N GLY A 272 5.26 21.46 -8.70
CA GLY A 272 5.07 22.54 -7.74
C GLY A 272 4.60 22.11 -6.34
N PHE A 273 4.51 20.81 -6.07
CA PHE A 273 4.23 20.30 -4.73
C PHE A 273 5.50 20.25 -3.86
N ARG A 274 5.30 20.23 -2.54
CA ARG A 274 6.36 20.08 -1.54
C ARG A 274 6.28 18.67 -0.93
N PRO A 275 7.07 17.71 -1.42
CA PRO A 275 7.12 16.37 -0.84
C PRO A 275 7.90 16.37 0.49
N TYR A 276 7.43 15.58 1.44
CA TYR A 276 8.07 15.29 2.72
C TYR A 276 8.12 13.77 2.92
N TRP A 277 9.22 13.27 3.45
CA TRP A 277 9.47 11.85 3.67
C TRP A 277 10.30 11.66 4.94
N HIS A 278 10.51 10.42 5.34
CA HIS A 278 11.21 10.11 6.58
C HIS A 278 12.73 10.21 6.47
N GLN A 279 13.40 10.69 7.53
CA GLN A 279 14.87 10.89 7.58
C GLN A 279 15.55 10.34 8.85
N ARG A 280 14.91 10.46 10.02
CA ARG A 280 15.44 10.09 11.35
C ARG A 280 14.76 8.84 11.89
N ILE A 281 13.49 8.61 11.54
CA ILE A 281 12.75 7.37 11.77
C ILE A 281 12.52 6.61 10.46
N PRO A 282 12.31 5.29 10.49
CA PRO A 282 12.02 4.55 9.27
C PRO A 282 10.57 4.79 8.80
N PRO A 283 10.30 4.77 7.48
CA PRO A 283 8.95 4.91 6.94
C PRO A 283 8.07 3.66 7.16
N ASN A 284 8.65 2.55 7.64
CA ASN A 284 7.95 1.31 7.92
C ASN A 284 7.43 1.24 9.36
N ASP A 285 6.89 0.10 9.77
CA ASP A 285 6.28 -0.11 11.08
C ASP A 285 7.19 0.19 12.28
N GLY A 286 8.52 0.26 12.08
CA GLY A 286 9.45 0.72 13.10
C GLY A 286 9.22 2.17 13.54
N GLY A 287 8.62 3.02 12.71
CA GLY A 287 8.34 4.43 12.98
C GLY A 287 6.93 4.70 13.53
N ILE A 288 6.05 3.70 13.56
CA ILE A 288 4.61 3.91 13.77
C ILE A 288 4.27 4.44 15.17
N SER A 289 5.08 4.13 16.18
CA SER A 289 4.86 4.55 17.57
C SER A 289 4.89 6.07 17.75
N LEU A 290 5.79 6.77 17.04
CA LEU A 290 5.83 8.23 17.02
C LEU A 290 4.53 8.79 16.43
N GLY A 291 4.08 8.20 15.33
CA GLY A 291 2.83 8.59 14.68
C GLY A 291 1.59 8.37 15.54
N GLN A 292 1.54 7.27 16.29
CA GLN A 292 0.45 7.00 17.24
C GLN A 292 0.38 8.08 18.33
N ILE A 293 1.53 8.49 18.89
CA ILE A 293 1.59 9.55 19.90
C ILE A 293 1.14 10.89 19.28
N PHE A 294 1.70 11.27 18.13
CA PHE A 294 1.39 12.54 17.48
C PHE A 294 -0.09 12.63 17.06
N ALA A 295 -0.63 11.57 16.47
CA ALA A 295 -2.04 11.45 16.13
C ALA A 295 -2.95 11.64 17.37
N ALA A 296 -2.62 10.98 18.48
CA ALA A 296 -3.39 11.13 19.72
C ALA A 296 -3.37 12.57 20.24
N MET A 297 -2.23 13.26 20.17
CA MET A 297 -2.09 14.67 20.57
C MET A 297 -2.85 15.62 19.65
N MET A 298 -2.89 15.36 18.33
CA MET A 298 -3.66 16.18 17.38
C MET A 298 -5.16 16.16 17.70
N HIS A 299 -5.68 15.03 18.18
CA HIS A 299 -7.08 14.92 18.63
C HIS A 299 -7.35 15.58 19.99
N GLU A 300 -6.33 15.96 20.76
CA GLU A 300 -6.48 16.61 22.06
C GLU A 300 -6.41 18.13 21.99
N ARG A 301 -5.96 18.72 20.88
CA ARG A 301 -5.96 20.18 20.74
C ARG A 301 -7.40 20.69 20.87
N PRO A 302 -7.76 21.44 21.93
CA PRO A 302 -9.00 22.17 21.94
C PRO A 302 -9.01 23.06 20.70
N GLN A 303 -10.18 23.27 20.09
CA GLN A 303 -10.37 24.43 19.22
C GLN A 303 -9.78 25.60 19.98
N ALA A 304 -8.75 26.25 19.44
CA ALA A 304 -8.26 27.49 20.01
C ALA A 304 -9.49 28.39 20.08
N ALA A 305 -10.00 28.58 21.29
CA ALA A 305 -11.03 29.56 21.54
C ALA A 305 -10.44 30.86 21.01
N GLU A 306 -11.09 31.44 19.99
CA GLU A 306 -10.86 32.82 19.62
C GLU A 306 -10.91 33.62 20.92
N ILE A 307 -9.73 34.09 21.36
CA ILE A 307 -9.65 35.00 22.49
C ILE A 307 -10.15 36.34 21.94
N PRO A 308 -11.17 36.96 22.58
CA PRO A 308 -11.80 38.17 22.08
C PRO A 308 -10.85 39.37 21.99
#